data_AF-A0AAV4J8I6-F1
#
_entry.id   AF-A0AAV4J8I6-F1
#
_cell.length_a   1.000
_cell.length_b   1.000
_cell.length_c   1.000
_cell.angle_alpha   90.00
_cell.angle_beta   90.00
_cell.angle_gamma   90.00
#
_symmetry.space_group_name_H-M   'P 1'
#
loop_
_entity.id
_entity.type
_entity.pdbx_description
1 polymer ?
#
loop_
_entity_poly.entity_id
_entity_poly.type
_entity_poly.pdbx_seq_one_letter_code
_entity_poly.pdbx_strand_id
1 'polypeptide(L)'
;MNRGQFDQSCMLCTCVSSVCLTSPVTGQLRPTTLPLLYRTAGIAPPDIRRQTHGSTENHKQETDLRHPLFDHSHPRARLKTRKSFRTVESVKPDQAASHRLVLWNTWDNATNEAIQPPKEQLPSGRELHRKDWVTLNRARAKVGMTASTLHKWKLRPNSECPCGNQNQTMDHILSECTEGPHCTDQDLRDCTDAAQAWINIGGTRYDDDDQSCMLCTCVSSVCC
;
A
#
# COMPACT_ATOMS: atom_id res chain seq x y z
N MET A 1 29.25 23.85 -3.16
CA MET A 1 27.81 24.13 -3.19
C MET A 1 27.09 22.98 -3.88
N ASN A 2 26.05 22.47 -3.23
CA ASN A 2 25.06 21.47 -3.66
C ASN A 2 25.53 20.03 -3.97
N ARG A 3 25.69 19.26 -2.89
CA ARG A 3 25.20 17.87 -2.83
C ARG A 3 23.74 17.94 -2.35
N GLY A 4 22.80 17.31 -3.04
CA GLY A 4 21.42 17.24 -2.54
C GLY A 4 20.36 17.09 -3.61
N GLN A 5 20.41 16.01 -4.38
CA GLN A 5 19.24 15.53 -5.09
C GLN A 5 19.17 14.01 -4.87
N PHE A 6 18.70 13.64 -3.69
CA PHE A 6 18.32 12.26 -3.40
C PHE A 6 17.10 11.93 -4.26
N ASP A 7 17.28 10.97 -5.15
CA ASP A 7 16.35 10.57 -6.19
C ASP A 7 15.11 9.90 -5.57
N GLN A 8 13.96 10.58 -5.62
CA GLN A 8 12.67 10.07 -5.15
C GLN A 8 12.27 8.74 -5.83
N SER A 9 12.84 8.42 -6.99
CA SER A 9 12.59 7.16 -7.70
C SER A 9 13.06 5.91 -6.94
N CYS A 10 14.16 6.00 -6.19
CA CYS A 10 14.71 4.83 -5.48
C CYS A 10 13.89 4.43 -4.25
N MET A 11 13.35 5.39 -3.49
CA MET A 11 12.52 5.10 -2.32
C MET A 11 11.17 4.47 -2.68
N LEU A 12 10.60 4.85 -3.83
CA LEU A 12 9.31 4.35 -4.30
C LEU A 12 9.34 2.85 -4.65
N CYS A 13 10.47 2.34 -5.15
CA CYS A 13 10.60 0.92 -5.52
C CYS A 13 10.66 -0.01 -4.28
N THR A 14 11.19 0.48 -3.16
CA THR A 14 11.26 -0.25 -1.88
C THR A 14 9.93 -0.32 -1.13
N CYS A 15 9.03 0.67 -1.26
CA CYS A 15 7.71 0.67 -0.60
C CYS A 15 6.76 -0.39 -1.17
N VAL A 16 6.77 -0.56 -2.50
CA VAL A 16 5.91 -1.52 -3.22
C VAL A 16 6.27 -2.96 -2.88
N SER A 17 7.53 -3.25 -2.53
CA SER A 17 7.97 -4.59 -2.15
C SER A 17 7.61 -4.97 -0.71
N SER A 18 7.31 -4.00 0.15
CA SER A 18 7.08 -4.21 1.60
C SER A 18 5.61 -4.32 2.00
N VAL A 19 4.68 -3.85 1.16
CA VAL A 19 3.26 -4.19 1.25
C VAL A 19 3.05 -5.26 0.20
N CYS A 20 2.97 -6.53 0.62
CA CYS A 20 3.07 -7.74 -0.20
C CYS A 20 2.60 -7.61 -1.67
N LEU A 21 3.50 -7.18 -2.56
CA LEU A 21 3.45 -7.48 -3.97
C LEU A 21 4.64 -8.35 -4.27
N THR A 22 4.41 -9.56 -4.76
CA THR A 22 5.12 -10.04 -5.95
C THR A 22 4.50 -11.32 -6.51
N SER A 23 4.58 -11.41 -7.85
CA SER A 23 4.51 -12.58 -8.74
C SER A 23 3.30 -13.54 -8.67
N PRO A 24 2.71 -13.95 -9.82
CA PRO A 24 1.71 -15.03 -9.90
C PRO A 24 2.24 -16.44 -9.59
N VAL A 25 3.56 -16.63 -9.41
CA VAL A 25 4.19 -17.97 -9.53
C VAL A 25 4.50 -18.64 -8.18
N THR A 26 4.50 -17.92 -7.06
CA THR A 26 4.77 -18.50 -5.73
C THR A 26 3.49 -18.38 -4.91
N GLY A 27 2.95 -19.48 -4.39
CA GLY A 27 1.69 -19.55 -3.61
C GLY A 27 1.70 -18.78 -2.29
N GLN A 28 2.04 -17.50 -2.34
CA GLN A 28 2.08 -16.58 -1.22
C GLN A 28 0.69 -15.99 -0.98
N LEU A 29 0.35 -15.90 0.30
CA LEU A 29 -0.88 -15.27 0.75
C LEU A 29 -0.85 -13.79 0.36
N ARG A 30 -1.95 -13.31 -0.26
CA ARG A 30 -2.15 -11.89 -0.60
C ARG A 30 -3.21 -11.29 0.31
N PRO A 31 -2.89 -11.02 1.58
CA PRO A 31 -3.89 -10.55 2.52
C PRO A 31 -4.27 -9.09 2.30
N THR A 32 -3.37 -8.25 1.77
CA THR A 32 -3.66 -6.87 1.41
C THR A 32 -4.29 -6.79 0.03
N THR A 33 -5.44 -6.12 -0.08
CA THR A 33 -6.11 -5.91 -1.37
C THR A 33 -5.34 -4.92 -2.25
N LEU A 34 -5.44 -5.08 -3.57
CA LEU A 34 -4.72 -4.24 -4.54
C LEU A 34 -4.96 -2.72 -4.34
N PRO A 35 -6.18 -2.23 -4.06
CA PRO A 35 -6.37 -0.80 -3.90
C PRO A 35 -5.67 -0.22 -2.66
N LEU A 36 -5.71 -0.92 -1.51
CA LEU A 36 -5.06 -0.48 -0.27
C LEU A 36 -3.54 -0.39 -0.40
N LEU A 37 -2.97 -1.32 -1.15
CA LEU A 37 -1.57 -1.37 -1.49
C LEU A 37 -1.12 -0.13 -2.30
N TYR A 38 -1.88 0.25 -3.33
CA TYR A 38 -1.55 1.46 -4.10
C TYR A 38 -1.73 2.74 -3.27
N ARG A 39 -2.76 2.79 -2.41
CA ARG A 39 -2.96 3.92 -1.48
C ARG A 39 -1.81 4.06 -0.48
N THR A 40 -1.36 2.96 0.14
CA THR A 40 -0.25 2.96 1.11
C THR A 40 1.10 3.29 0.45
N ALA A 41 1.29 2.89 -0.80
CA ALA A 41 2.48 3.25 -1.58
C ALA A 41 2.43 4.69 -2.15
N GLY A 42 1.27 5.36 -2.11
CA GLY A 42 1.13 6.72 -2.65
C GLY A 42 1.36 6.80 -4.15
N ILE A 43 1.06 5.73 -4.90
CA ILE A 43 1.27 5.67 -6.36
C ILE A 43 0.04 5.12 -7.07
N ALA A 44 -0.28 5.70 -8.22
CA ALA A 44 -1.36 5.19 -9.06
C ALA A 44 -1.08 3.79 -9.59
N PRO A 45 -2.12 2.96 -9.81
CA PRO A 45 -1.99 1.64 -10.42
C PRO A 45 -1.18 1.66 -11.73
N PRO A 46 -0.39 0.61 -12.04
CA PRO A 46 0.44 0.56 -13.23
C PRO A 46 -0.31 0.78 -14.54
N ASP A 47 -1.55 0.28 -14.65
CA ASP A 47 -2.36 0.45 -15.86
C ASP A 47 -2.69 1.92 -16.12
N ILE A 48 -3.08 2.66 -15.08
CA ILE A 48 -3.39 4.10 -15.15
C ILE A 48 -2.13 4.91 -15.50
N ARG A 49 -0.99 4.57 -14.90
CA ARG A 49 0.30 5.22 -15.20
C ARG A 49 0.70 5.00 -16.65
N ARG A 50 0.62 3.76 -17.13
CA ARG A 50 0.93 3.40 -18.53
C ARG A 50 -0.02 4.08 -19.51
N GLN A 51 -1.32 4.09 -19.22
CA GLN A 51 -2.32 4.74 -20.06
C GLN A 51 -2.04 6.23 -20.17
N THR A 52 -1.80 6.92 -19.05
CA THR A 52 -1.53 8.36 -19.07
C THR A 52 -0.22 8.68 -19.78
N HIS A 53 0.82 7.86 -19.61
CA HIS A 53 2.05 8.01 -20.40
C HIS A 53 1.80 7.84 -21.91
N GLY A 54 0.93 6.90 -22.30
CA GLY A 54 0.52 6.76 -23.70
C GLY A 54 -0.21 7.99 -24.23
N SER A 55 -1.14 8.55 -23.45
CA SER A 55 -1.87 9.78 -23.78
C SER A 55 -0.98 11.00 -23.93
N THR A 56 0.01 11.17 -23.06
CA THR A 56 0.95 12.31 -23.14
C THR A 56 1.90 12.16 -24.31
N GLU A 57 2.32 10.94 -24.63
CA GLU A 57 3.13 10.68 -25.81
C GLU A 57 2.34 10.91 -27.10
N ASN A 58 1.06 10.52 -27.14
CA ASN A 58 0.18 10.83 -28.28
C ASN A 58 0.07 12.35 -28.48
N HIS A 59 -0.11 13.12 -27.39
CA HIS A 59 -0.18 14.57 -27.46
C HIS A 59 1.10 15.21 -28.02
N LYS A 60 2.28 14.75 -27.59
CA LYS A 60 3.57 15.22 -28.14
C LYS A 60 3.67 14.92 -29.62
N GLN A 61 3.28 13.72 -30.05
CA GLN A 61 3.29 13.37 -31.47
C GLN A 61 2.39 14.28 -32.31
N GLU A 62 1.23 14.67 -31.78
CA GLU A 62 0.27 15.54 -32.48
C GLU A 62 0.72 17.01 -32.53
N THR A 63 1.48 17.47 -31.53
CA THR A 63 1.72 18.91 -31.30
C THR A 63 3.17 19.34 -31.52
N ASP A 64 4.15 18.48 -31.24
CA ASP A 64 5.57 18.82 -31.26
C ASP A 64 6.25 18.43 -32.58
N LEU A 65 6.64 19.44 -33.36
CA LEU A 65 7.37 19.30 -34.62
C LEU A 65 8.70 18.54 -34.50
N ARG A 66 9.32 18.52 -33.30
CA ARG A 66 10.60 17.82 -33.05
C ARG A 66 10.40 16.33 -32.75
N HIS A 67 9.16 15.92 -32.53
CA HIS A 67 8.86 14.54 -32.21
C HIS A 67 9.18 13.65 -33.44
N PRO A 68 9.92 12.54 -33.30
CA PRO A 68 10.33 11.70 -34.44
C PRO A 68 9.16 11.14 -35.27
N LEU A 69 7.97 11.07 -34.66
CA LEU A 69 6.74 10.59 -35.27
C LEU A 69 5.75 11.71 -35.59
N PHE A 70 6.15 12.98 -35.51
CA PHE A 70 5.29 14.10 -35.88
C PHE A 70 4.78 13.94 -37.31
N ASP A 71 3.47 14.10 -37.51
CA ASP A 71 2.76 13.92 -38.78
C ASP A 71 2.95 12.54 -39.46
N HIS A 72 3.47 11.54 -38.74
CA HIS A 72 3.67 10.22 -39.33
C HIS A 72 2.32 9.52 -39.59
N SER A 73 2.09 9.11 -40.84
CA SER A 73 0.94 8.31 -41.23
C SER A 73 1.17 6.84 -40.86
N HIS A 74 0.43 6.34 -39.88
CA HIS A 74 0.62 4.96 -39.42
C HIS A 74 -0.06 3.95 -40.32
N PRO A 75 0.55 2.78 -40.56
CA PRO A 75 -0.12 1.69 -41.23
C PRO A 75 -1.32 1.21 -40.39
N ARG A 76 -2.35 0.71 -41.06
CA ARG A 76 -3.50 0.10 -40.38
C ARG A 76 -3.02 -1.01 -39.46
N ALA A 77 -3.57 -1.04 -38.24
CA ALA A 77 -3.27 -2.09 -37.28
C ALA A 77 -3.60 -3.46 -37.89
N ARG A 78 -2.60 -4.35 -37.95
CA ARG A 78 -2.76 -5.72 -38.47
C ARG A 78 -3.78 -6.53 -37.66
N LEU A 79 -3.82 -6.31 -36.34
CA LEU A 79 -4.69 -7.01 -35.40
C LEU A 79 -5.51 -6.00 -34.59
N LYS A 80 -6.82 -6.24 -34.47
CA LYS A 80 -7.76 -5.39 -33.70
C LYS A 80 -7.37 -5.25 -32.22
N THR A 81 -6.67 -6.24 -31.67
CA THR A 81 -6.27 -6.29 -30.26
C THR A 81 -5.00 -5.48 -29.96
N ARG A 82 -4.17 -5.18 -30.97
CA ARG A 82 -2.94 -4.40 -30.79
C ARG A 82 -3.25 -2.91 -30.81
N LYS A 83 -3.52 -2.35 -29.64
CA LYS A 83 -3.71 -0.92 -29.42
C LYS A 83 -2.34 -0.23 -29.29
N SER A 84 -2.08 0.78 -30.10
CA SER A 84 -0.92 1.67 -29.94
C SER A 84 -1.27 2.84 -29.01
N PHE A 85 -0.27 3.57 -28.53
CA PHE A 85 -0.50 4.75 -27.69
C PHE A 85 -1.34 5.84 -28.39
N ARG A 86 -1.38 5.87 -29.73
CA ARG A 86 -2.25 6.78 -30.51
C ARG A 86 -3.72 6.42 -30.53
N THR A 87 -4.07 5.21 -30.10
CA THR A 87 -5.49 4.83 -29.94
C THR A 87 -6.08 5.37 -28.64
N VAL A 88 -5.25 5.98 -27.79
CA VAL A 88 -5.64 6.58 -26.52
C VAL A 88 -5.84 8.08 -26.74
N GLU A 89 -6.85 8.64 -26.07
CA GLU A 89 -7.11 10.08 -26.05
C GLU A 89 -5.84 10.86 -25.65
N SER A 90 -5.54 11.93 -26.39
CA SER A 90 -4.36 12.73 -26.13
C SER A 90 -4.58 13.64 -24.92
N VAL A 91 -3.58 13.69 -24.04
CA VAL A 91 -3.63 14.47 -22.80
C VAL A 91 -2.39 15.33 -22.73
N LYS A 92 -2.57 16.63 -22.45
CA LYS A 92 -1.44 17.55 -22.34
C LYS A 92 -0.55 17.18 -21.15
N PRO A 93 0.80 17.29 -21.26
CA PRO A 93 1.72 16.91 -20.19
C PRO A 93 1.48 17.61 -18.84
N ASP A 94 1.03 18.86 -18.85
CA ASP A 94 0.66 19.64 -17.66
C ASP A 94 -0.56 19.05 -16.93
N GLN A 95 -1.48 18.42 -17.66
CA GLN A 95 -2.68 17.79 -17.12
C GLN A 95 -2.49 16.31 -16.77
N ALA A 96 -1.30 15.74 -17.02
CA ALA A 96 -1.06 14.32 -16.83
C ALA A 96 -1.26 13.87 -15.37
N ALA A 97 -0.89 14.69 -14.39
CA ALA A 97 -1.03 14.37 -12.98
C ALA A 97 -2.51 14.36 -12.54
N SER A 98 -3.27 15.39 -12.91
CA SER A 98 -4.71 15.45 -12.61
C SER A 98 -5.47 14.32 -13.31
N HIS A 99 -5.15 14.03 -14.57
CA HIS A 99 -5.73 12.92 -15.32
C HIS A 99 -5.51 11.56 -14.63
N ARG A 100 -4.28 11.28 -14.17
CA ARG A 100 -3.99 10.06 -13.39
C ARG A 100 -4.81 9.99 -12.11
N LEU A 101 -4.92 11.10 -11.37
CA LEU A 101 -5.67 11.14 -10.12
C LEU A 101 -7.17 10.90 -10.35
N VAL A 102 -7.76 11.48 -11.39
CA VAL A 102 -9.18 11.22 -11.73
C VAL A 102 -9.38 9.74 -12.02
N LEU A 103 -8.57 9.15 -12.90
CA LEU A 103 -8.66 7.72 -13.23
C LEU A 103 -8.44 6.84 -12.00
N TRP A 104 -7.51 7.20 -11.12
CA TRP A 104 -7.26 6.45 -9.88
C TRP A 104 -8.46 6.52 -8.93
N ASN A 105 -9.05 7.69 -8.72
CA ASN A 105 -10.26 7.82 -7.90
C ASN A 105 -11.44 6.99 -8.44
N THR A 106 -11.60 6.91 -9.77
CA THR A 106 -12.65 6.06 -10.36
C THR A 106 -12.34 4.56 -10.27
N TRP A 107 -11.07 4.18 -10.38
CA TRP A 107 -10.64 2.79 -10.29
C TRP A 107 -10.70 2.23 -8.87
N ASP A 108 -10.48 3.08 -7.88
CA ASP A 108 -10.34 2.69 -6.49
C ASP A 108 -11.68 2.47 -5.81
N ASN A 109 -11.93 1.22 -5.43
CA ASN A 109 -13.15 0.76 -4.80
C ASN A 109 -12.99 0.46 -3.30
N ALA A 110 -11.88 0.84 -2.66
CA ALA A 110 -11.66 0.55 -1.26
C ALA A 110 -12.36 1.53 -0.31
N THR A 111 -13.07 0.99 0.69
CA THR A 111 -13.66 1.72 1.82
C THR A 111 -12.77 1.52 3.06
N ASN A 112 -11.61 2.17 3.10
CA ASN A 112 -10.71 2.11 4.26
C ASN A 112 -10.30 3.53 4.65
N GLU A 113 -10.60 3.89 5.90
CA GLU A 113 -10.36 5.23 6.44
C GLU A 113 -9.03 5.34 7.21
N ALA A 114 -8.33 4.25 7.45
CA ALA A 114 -6.98 4.30 8.03
C ALA A 114 -5.91 4.73 7.02
N ILE A 115 -6.24 4.80 5.72
CA ILE A 115 -5.33 5.21 4.65
C ILE A 115 -5.92 6.41 3.92
N GLN A 116 -5.04 7.34 3.54
CA GLN A 116 -5.41 8.46 2.68
C GLN A 116 -6.09 7.98 1.37
N PRO A 117 -7.06 8.75 0.83
CA PRO A 117 -7.62 8.47 -0.49
C PRO A 117 -6.52 8.54 -1.58
N PRO A 118 -6.81 8.09 -2.81
CA PRO A 118 -5.91 8.19 -3.96
C PRO A 118 -5.17 9.52 -4.03
N LYS A 119 -3.87 9.48 -3.79
CA LYS A 119 -2.98 10.64 -3.76
C LYS A 119 -1.58 10.21 -4.15
N GLU A 120 -0.97 10.94 -5.08
CA GLU A 120 0.42 10.71 -5.53
C GLU A 120 1.42 11.30 -4.52
N GLN A 121 1.32 10.88 -3.27
CA GLN A 121 2.19 11.29 -2.18
C GLN A 121 2.30 10.14 -1.19
N LEU A 122 3.49 9.89 -0.65
CA LEU A 122 3.66 8.93 0.43
C LEU A 122 2.82 9.35 1.66
N PRO A 123 2.15 8.41 2.34
CA PRO A 123 1.36 8.72 3.53
C PRO A 123 2.24 9.15 4.70
N SER A 124 1.62 9.71 5.73
CA SER A 124 2.27 10.06 7.01
C SER A 124 2.98 8.83 7.60
N GLY A 125 4.05 9.04 8.37
CA GLY A 125 4.87 7.96 8.95
C GLY A 125 5.97 7.40 8.03
N ARG A 126 6.13 7.93 6.80
CA ARG A 126 7.17 7.47 5.85
C ARG A 126 8.61 7.61 6.37
N GLU A 127 8.81 8.48 7.35
CA GLU A 127 10.11 8.74 7.99
C GLU A 127 10.43 7.70 9.08
N LEU A 128 9.46 6.85 9.46
CA LEU A 128 9.68 5.76 10.39
C LEU A 128 10.66 4.74 9.83
N HIS A 129 11.32 4.01 10.73
CA HIS A 129 12.16 2.91 10.32
C HIS A 129 11.35 1.85 9.55
N ARG A 130 11.99 1.12 8.64
CA ARG A 130 11.31 0.18 7.73
C ARG A 130 10.38 -0.80 8.45
N LYS A 131 10.80 -1.31 9.60
CA LYS A 131 10.01 -2.26 10.42
C LYS A 131 8.71 -1.61 10.90
N ASP A 132 8.80 -0.42 11.47
CA ASP A 132 7.69 0.36 12.01
C ASP A 132 6.74 0.81 10.90
N TRP A 133 7.30 1.22 9.76
CA TRP A 133 6.55 1.57 8.55
C TRP A 133 5.72 0.39 8.03
N VAL A 134 6.29 -0.81 7.99
CA VAL A 134 5.58 -2.03 7.58
C VAL A 134 4.48 -2.39 8.57
N THR A 135 4.76 -2.30 9.87
CA THR A 135 3.79 -2.55 10.94
C THR A 135 2.61 -1.58 10.86
N LEU A 136 2.89 -0.29 10.65
CA LEU A 136 1.88 0.74 10.43
C LEU A 136 1.03 0.45 9.19
N ASN A 137 1.64 0.13 8.06
CA ASN A 137 0.88 -0.15 6.82
C ASN A 137 0.06 -1.44 6.89
N ARG A 138 0.49 -2.43 7.66
CA ARG A 138 -0.29 -3.64 8.00
C ARG A 138 -1.52 -3.28 8.83
N ALA A 139 -1.34 -2.48 9.87
CA ALA A 139 -2.44 -1.97 10.70
C ALA A 139 -3.44 -1.17 9.85
N ARG A 140 -2.95 -0.24 9.03
CA ARG A 140 -3.75 0.54 8.08
C ARG A 140 -4.56 -0.32 7.12
N ALA A 141 -3.93 -1.36 6.55
CA ALA A 141 -4.60 -2.30 5.67
C ALA A 141 -5.57 -3.25 6.39
N LYS A 142 -5.63 -3.20 7.73
CA LYS A 142 -6.36 -4.15 8.59
C LYS A 142 -5.94 -5.59 8.35
N VAL A 143 -4.66 -5.77 8.05
CA VAL A 143 -4.05 -7.05 7.72
C VAL A 143 -2.96 -7.35 8.73
N GLY A 144 -3.15 -8.41 9.51
CA GLY A 144 -2.17 -8.86 10.48
C GLY A 144 -2.28 -10.35 10.78
N MET A 145 -1.26 -10.85 11.48
CA MET A 145 -1.27 -12.21 12.04
C MET A 145 -2.10 -12.20 13.32
N THR A 146 -3.41 -12.07 13.20
CA THR A 146 -4.32 -12.14 14.34
C THR A 146 -4.71 -13.58 14.61
N ALA A 147 -5.22 -13.90 15.81
CA ALA A 147 -5.69 -15.25 16.11
C ALA A 147 -6.74 -15.74 15.11
N SER A 148 -7.62 -14.85 14.61
CA SER A 148 -8.59 -15.20 13.56
C SER A 148 -7.93 -15.58 12.23
N THR A 149 -6.90 -14.86 11.79
CA THR A 149 -6.13 -15.19 10.58
C THR A 149 -5.37 -16.50 10.76
N LEU A 150 -4.72 -16.70 11.91
CA LEU A 150 -3.98 -17.92 12.21
C LEU A 150 -4.88 -19.15 12.31
N HIS A 151 -6.06 -19.01 12.93
CA HIS A 151 -7.07 -20.06 12.96
C HIS A 151 -7.59 -20.39 11.55
N LYS A 152 -7.85 -19.37 10.71
CA LYS A 152 -8.21 -19.55 9.30
C LYS A 152 -7.16 -20.34 8.51
N TRP A 153 -5.88 -20.19 8.85
CA TRP A 153 -4.77 -20.94 8.25
C TRP A 153 -4.45 -22.26 8.96
N LYS A 154 -5.25 -22.67 9.95
CA LYS A 154 -5.07 -23.90 10.75
C LYS A 154 -3.73 -23.95 11.50
N LEU A 155 -3.15 -22.78 11.80
CA LEU A 155 -1.93 -22.63 12.60
C LEU A 155 -2.23 -22.46 14.09
N ARG A 156 -3.50 -22.25 14.44
CA ARG A 156 -3.98 -22.10 15.81
C ARG A 156 -5.32 -22.83 15.96
N PRO A 157 -5.63 -23.46 17.12
CA PRO A 157 -6.89 -24.17 17.33
C PRO A 157 -8.11 -23.25 17.50
N ASN A 158 -7.93 -22.02 17.98
CA ASN A 158 -9.01 -21.05 18.22
C ASN A 158 -8.65 -19.64 17.72
N SER A 159 -9.67 -18.81 17.51
CA SER A 159 -9.57 -17.40 17.09
C SER A 159 -9.62 -16.41 18.25
N GLU A 160 -9.61 -16.90 19.49
CA GLU A 160 -9.89 -16.13 20.69
C GLU A 160 -8.74 -15.21 21.10
N CYS A 161 -9.10 -14.02 21.58
CA CYS A 161 -8.21 -13.03 22.15
C CYS A 161 -8.00 -13.31 23.65
N PRO A 162 -6.79 -13.07 24.22
CA PRO A 162 -6.56 -13.18 25.66
C PRO A 162 -7.49 -12.32 26.53
N CYS A 163 -8.02 -11.22 26.00
CA CYS A 163 -9.00 -10.37 26.68
C CYS A 163 -10.41 -11.01 26.79
N GLY A 164 -10.60 -12.23 26.28
CA GLY A 164 -11.88 -12.94 26.29
C GLY A 164 -12.76 -12.73 25.05
N ASN A 165 -12.34 -11.96 24.05
CA ASN A 165 -13.10 -11.82 22.80
C ASN A 165 -12.97 -13.10 21.95
N GLN A 166 -14.08 -13.59 21.40
CA GLN A 166 -14.15 -14.82 20.59
C GLN A 166 -13.35 -14.72 19.28
N ASN A 167 -13.23 -13.52 18.71
CA ASN A 167 -12.55 -13.29 17.45
C ASN A 167 -11.57 -12.12 17.57
N GLN A 168 -10.29 -12.45 17.70
CA GLN A 168 -9.22 -11.46 17.61
C GLN A 168 -9.03 -11.04 16.15
N THR A 169 -9.66 -9.94 15.74
CA THR A 169 -9.44 -9.27 14.45
C THR A 169 -8.48 -8.09 14.60
N MET A 170 -8.00 -7.53 13.48
CA MET A 170 -7.17 -6.32 13.54
C MET A 170 -7.95 -5.14 14.11
N ASP A 171 -9.22 -4.99 13.75
CA ASP A 171 -10.07 -3.94 14.32
C ASP A 171 -10.22 -4.11 15.82
N HIS A 172 -10.47 -5.33 16.30
CA HIS A 172 -10.53 -5.60 17.73
C HIS A 172 -9.22 -5.20 18.45
N ILE A 173 -8.05 -5.60 17.93
CA ILE A 173 -6.76 -5.26 18.53
C ILE A 173 -6.51 -3.75 18.56
N LEU A 174 -6.99 -3.02 17.56
CA LEU A 174 -6.77 -1.58 17.43
C LEU A 174 -7.70 -0.75 18.31
N SER A 175 -9.00 -1.06 18.36
CA SER A 175 -9.99 -0.19 18.99
C SER A 175 -10.68 -0.76 20.23
N GLU A 176 -10.74 -2.08 20.40
CA GLU A 176 -11.60 -2.70 21.43
C GLU A 176 -10.82 -3.46 22.51
N CYS A 177 -9.59 -3.87 22.23
CA CYS A 177 -8.83 -4.73 23.11
C CYS A 177 -8.33 -3.98 24.35
N THR A 178 -8.69 -4.46 25.54
CA THR A 178 -8.25 -3.88 26.83
C THR A 178 -6.76 -4.13 27.13
N GLU A 179 -6.14 -5.08 26.43
CA GLU A 179 -4.75 -5.50 26.63
C GLU A 179 -3.74 -4.67 25.80
N GLY A 180 -4.23 -3.74 24.98
CA GLY A 180 -3.42 -2.94 24.06
C GLY A 180 -3.79 -1.46 24.09
N PRO A 181 -2.95 -0.59 23.50
CA PRO A 181 -3.29 0.81 23.35
C PRO A 181 -4.42 0.97 22.34
N HIS A 182 -5.35 1.86 22.63
CA HIS A 182 -6.42 2.23 21.71
C HIS A 182 -5.86 3.10 20.58
N CYS A 183 -6.14 2.72 19.34
CA CYS A 183 -5.69 3.42 18.13
C CYS A 183 -6.80 3.44 17.09
N THR A 184 -7.21 4.65 16.70
CA THR A 184 -8.28 4.83 15.70
C THR A 184 -7.73 4.82 14.27
N ASP A 185 -8.62 4.70 13.29
CA ASP A 185 -8.24 4.82 11.87
C ASP A 185 -7.60 6.18 11.56
N GLN A 186 -8.06 7.26 12.22
CA GLN A 186 -7.46 8.59 12.06
C GLN A 186 -6.04 8.64 12.64
N ASP A 187 -5.82 8.01 13.81
CA ASP A 187 -4.49 7.90 14.41
C ASP A 187 -3.51 7.16 13.48
N LEU A 188 -3.97 6.06 12.88
CA LEU A 188 -3.20 5.32 11.88
C LEU A 188 -2.94 6.15 10.62
N ARG A 189 -3.93 6.90 10.15
CA ARG A 189 -3.82 7.76 8.96
C ARG A 189 -2.82 8.88 9.15
N ASP A 190 -2.79 9.50 10.33
CA ASP A 190 -1.94 10.66 10.62
C ASP A 190 -0.62 10.30 11.31
N CYS A 191 -0.46 9.05 11.73
CA CYS A 191 0.70 8.55 12.45
C CYS A 191 0.93 9.32 13.77
N THR A 192 -0.15 9.50 14.54
CA THR A 192 -0.13 10.17 15.85
C THR A 192 0.65 9.37 16.90
N ASP A 193 0.87 9.95 18.08
CA ASP A 193 1.56 9.28 19.19
C ASP A 193 0.88 7.97 19.61
N ALA A 194 -0.46 7.88 19.49
CA ALA A 194 -1.22 6.65 19.75
C ALA A 194 -0.84 5.54 18.75
N ALA A 195 -0.71 5.87 17.46
CA ALA A 195 -0.25 4.93 16.45
C ALA A 195 1.20 4.51 16.69
N GLN A 196 2.08 5.43 17.09
CA GLN A 196 3.47 5.10 17.43
C GLN A 196 3.58 4.19 18.66
N ALA A 197 2.78 4.45 19.71
CA ALA A 197 2.71 3.58 20.88
C ALA A 197 2.25 2.17 20.51
N TRP A 198 1.25 2.06 19.63
CA TRP A 198 0.78 0.78 19.11
C TRP A 198 1.86 0.06 18.30
N ILE A 199 2.56 0.77 17.41
CA ILE A 199 3.67 0.22 16.61
C ILE A 199 4.79 -0.28 17.52
N ASN A 200 5.14 0.43 18.59
CA ASN A 200 6.21 0.02 19.50
C ASN A 200 5.86 -1.27 20.25
N ILE A 201 4.60 -1.45 20.65
CA ILE A 201 4.13 -2.69 21.28
C ILE A 201 4.05 -3.84 20.27
N GLY A 202 3.65 -3.54 19.02
CA GLY A 202 3.62 -4.53 17.94
C GLY A 202 5.00 -4.88 17.38
N GLY A 203 5.95 -3.95 17.43
CA GLY A 203 7.29 -4.01 16.85
C GLY A 203 8.28 -4.75 17.73
N THR A 204 8.23 -4.54 19.04
CA THR A 204 9.08 -5.24 20.03
C THR A 204 8.80 -6.75 20.14
N ARG A 205 7.68 -7.24 19.58
CA ARG A 205 7.34 -8.68 19.52
C ARG A 205 8.01 -9.45 18.37
N TYR A 206 8.85 -8.80 17.57
CA TYR A 206 9.55 -9.40 16.42
C TYR A 206 11.08 -9.37 16.55
N ASP A 207 11.63 -9.01 17.72
CA ASP A 207 13.08 -8.79 17.89
C ASP A 207 13.88 -10.00 18.42
N ASP A 208 13.29 -11.19 18.53
CA ASP A 208 14.07 -12.37 18.92
C ASP A 208 14.32 -13.31 17.74
N ASP A 209 15.61 -13.63 17.54
CA ASP A 209 16.21 -14.59 16.61
C ASP A 209 15.76 -16.05 16.83
N ASP A 210 14.57 -16.27 17.39
CA ASP A 210 13.99 -17.60 17.56
C ASP A 210 12.80 -17.79 16.62
N GLN A 211 12.81 -18.92 15.90
CA GLN A 211 11.67 -19.48 15.17
C GLN A 211 10.54 -19.96 16.12
N SER A 212 10.30 -19.22 17.20
CA SER A 212 9.22 -19.39 18.16
C SER A 212 8.18 -18.30 17.90
N CYS A 213 7.22 -18.61 17.02
CA CYS A 213 5.99 -17.85 16.85
C CYS A 213 5.23 -17.74 18.18
N MET A 214 5.46 -16.67 18.94
CA MET A 214 4.65 -16.34 20.12
C MET A 214 4.17 -14.90 20.07
N LEU A 215 3.00 -14.69 19.46
CA LEU A 215 2.12 -13.54 19.73
C LEU A 215 1.38 -13.69 21.09
N CYS A 216 2.02 -14.32 22.08
CA CYS A 216 1.47 -14.58 23.40
C CYS A 216 2.45 -14.15 24.51
N THR A 217 2.62 -12.85 24.69
CA THR A 217 3.06 -12.26 25.97
C THR A 217 2.43 -10.86 26.09
N CYS A 218 1.12 -10.81 26.34
CA CYS A 218 0.57 -9.73 27.17
C CYS A 218 0.63 -10.23 28.62
N VAL A 219 1.38 -9.51 29.45
CA VAL A 219 1.43 -9.59 30.92
C VAL A 219 1.99 -10.89 31.52
N SER A 220 3.32 -11.00 31.57
CA SER A 220 3.99 -11.71 32.68
C SER A 220 4.47 -10.67 33.69
N SER A 221 3.52 -10.13 34.45
CA SER A 221 3.84 -9.42 35.70
C SER A 221 2.78 -9.69 36.76
N VAL A 222 2.33 -10.94 36.88
CA VAL A 222 1.75 -11.51 38.10
C VAL A 222 2.02 -13.00 38.07
N CYS A 223 3.13 -13.42 38.67
CA CYS A 223 3.32 -14.69 39.36
C CYS A 223 4.70 -14.63 40.01
N CYS A 224 4.71 -14.89 41.33
CA CYS A 224 5.81 -14.79 42.30
C CYS A 224 7.20 -15.16 41.79
#